data_AF-A0AAW8M7Z0-F1
#
_entry.id   AF-A0AAW8M7Z0-F1
#
_cell.length_a   1.000
_cell.length_b   1.000
_cell.length_c   1.000
_cell.angle_alpha   90.00
_cell.angle_beta   90.00
_cell.angle_gamma   90.00
#
_symmetry.space_group_name_H-M   'P 1'
#
loop_
_entity.id
_entity.type
_entity.pdbx_description
1 polymer ?
#
loop_
_entity_poly.entity_id
_entity_poly.type
_entity_poly.pdbx_seq_one_letter_code
_entity_poly.pdbx_strand_id
1 'polypeptide(L)'
;MNECQKMIKNTINAMVTGSDSHEITYQSEWLGYLPFPVYHWVEHQGETFSSDFPTDWTLEDLTSLEQSGFLEKLEAYENPEDSFDRYIRYRVRVEHG
;
A
#
# COMPACT_ATOMS: atom_id res chain seq x y z
N MET A 1 11.72 -6.47 -9.85
CA MET A 1 10.32 -6.70 -9.46
C MET A 1 10.05 -8.20 -9.43
N ASN A 2 9.73 -8.76 -8.26
CA ASN A 2 9.41 -10.19 -8.08
C ASN A 2 7.93 -10.48 -8.43
N GLU A 3 7.49 -11.75 -8.36
CA GLU A 3 6.10 -12.13 -8.67
C GLU A 3 5.10 -11.50 -7.69
N CYS A 4 5.45 -11.36 -6.41
CA CYS A 4 4.64 -10.68 -5.40
C CYS A 4 4.34 -9.23 -5.80
N GLN A 5 5.38 -8.47 -6.12
CA GLN A 5 5.30 -7.07 -6.53
C GLN A 5 4.53 -6.91 -7.85
N LYS A 6 4.63 -7.87 -8.78
CA LYS A 6 3.82 -7.86 -10.01
C LYS A 6 2.33 -8.05 -9.70
N MET A 7 1.99 -8.98 -8.82
CA MET A 7 0.59 -9.19 -8.41
C MET A 7 0.04 -7.94 -7.71
N ILE A 8 0.79 -7.38 -6.75
CA ILE A 8 0.41 -6.14 -6.06
C ILE A 8 0.23 -4.99 -7.07
N LYS A 9 1.18 -4.79 -7.99
CA LYS A 9 1.08 -3.78 -9.05
C LYS A 9 -0.21 -3.96 -9.87
N ASN A 10 -0.50 -5.19 -10.30
CA ASN A 10 -1.68 -5.48 -11.12
C ASN A 10 -2.98 -5.22 -10.36
N THR A 11 -3.07 -5.62 -9.09
CA THR A 11 -4.24 -5.38 -8.24
C THR A 11 -4.45 -3.88 -8.02
N ILE A 12 -3.40 -3.14 -7.65
CA ILE A 12 -3.46 -1.68 -7.50
C ILE A 12 -3.92 -1.02 -8.80
N ASN A 13 -3.32 -1.41 -9.93
CA ASN A 13 -3.64 -0.85 -11.24
C ASN A 13 -5.11 -1.09 -11.62
N ALA A 14 -5.62 -2.30 -11.39
CA ALA A 14 -7.02 -2.64 -11.63
C ALA A 14 -7.97 -1.81 -10.75
N MET A 15 -7.63 -1.64 -9.47
CA MET A 15 -8.44 -0.86 -8.52
C MET A 15 -8.54 0.62 -8.91
N VAL A 16 -7.42 1.24 -9.31
CA VAL A 16 -7.42 2.67 -9.68
C VAL A 16 -7.97 2.94 -11.08
N THR A 17 -7.83 2.01 -12.03
CA THR A 17 -8.29 2.21 -13.42
C THR A 17 -9.83 2.31 -13.51
N GLY A 18 -10.55 1.68 -12.58
CA GLY A 18 -12.00 1.78 -12.48
C GLY A 18 -12.52 3.01 -11.73
N SER A 19 -11.63 3.91 -11.29
CA SER A 19 -11.94 4.92 -10.28
C SER A 19 -11.49 6.33 -10.69
N ASP A 20 -12.17 7.36 -10.14
CA ASP A 20 -11.81 8.77 -10.38
C ASP A 20 -10.53 9.23 -9.66
N SER A 21 -10.06 8.45 -8.67
CA SER A 21 -8.81 8.74 -7.95
C SER A 21 -7.77 7.66 -8.21
N HIS A 22 -6.54 8.11 -8.44
CA HIS A 22 -5.37 7.25 -8.59
C HIS A 22 -4.53 7.23 -7.31
N GLU A 23 -5.13 7.58 -6.17
CA GLU A 23 -4.43 7.63 -4.90
C GLU A 23 -4.79 6.44 -4.03
N ILE A 24 -3.78 5.84 -3.42
CA ILE A 24 -3.93 4.77 -2.45
C ILE A 24 -3.24 5.18 -1.15
N THR A 25 -3.73 4.64 -0.04
CA THR A 25 -3.11 4.86 1.27
C THR A 25 -2.69 3.53 1.84
N TYR A 26 -1.40 3.42 2.16
CA TYR A 26 -0.89 2.38 3.03
C TYR A 26 -1.08 2.81 4.48
N GLN A 27 -1.55 1.93 5.33
CA GLN A 27 -1.63 2.14 6.77
C GLN A 27 -1.06 0.92 7.49
N SER A 28 -0.47 1.15 8.66
CA SER A 28 -0.22 0.09 9.62
C SER A 28 -0.55 0.53 11.04
N GLU A 29 -0.96 -0.42 11.86
CA GLU A 29 -1.33 -0.22 13.25
C GLU A 29 -0.90 -1.44 14.07
N TRP A 30 -0.41 -1.20 15.28
CA TRP A 30 -0.24 -2.28 16.26
C TRP A 30 -1.47 -2.41 17.15
N LEU A 31 -2.12 -3.57 17.10
CA LEU A 31 -3.38 -3.81 17.82
C LEU A 31 -3.21 -3.94 19.35
N GLY A 32 -1.99 -3.82 19.89
CA GLY A 32 -1.75 -3.71 21.33
C GLY A 32 -1.82 -5.01 22.14
N TYR A 33 -1.99 -6.18 21.51
CA TYR A 33 -1.98 -7.49 22.19
C TYR A 33 -1.09 -8.52 21.50
N LEU A 34 -0.18 -9.13 22.26
CA LEU A 34 0.57 -10.32 21.84
C LEU A 34 -0.42 -11.48 21.58
N PRO A 35 -0.16 -12.36 20.60
CA PRO A 35 1.03 -12.49 19.75
C PRO A 35 0.88 -11.86 18.34
N PHE A 36 -0.06 -10.94 18.13
CA PHE A 36 -0.40 -10.51 16.77
C PHE A 36 0.66 -9.54 16.21
N PRO A 37 1.14 -9.78 14.98
CA PRO A 37 2.05 -8.86 14.33
C PRO A 37 1.35 -7.52 14.04
N VAL A 38 2.15 -6.50 13.73
CA VAL A 38 1.65 -5.22 13.22
C VAL A 38 0.72 -5.49 12.05
N TYR A 39 -0.51 -5.00 12.14
CA TYR A 39 -1.47 -5.11 11.06
C TYR A 39 -1.17 -4.02 10.04
N HIS A 40 -1.23 -4.34 8.76
CA HIS A 40 -0.97 -3.39 7.69
C HIS A 40 -1.88 -3.67 6.51
N TRP A 41 -2.34 -2.60 5.89
CA TRP A 41 -3.31 -2.67 4.81
C TRP A 41 -3.11 -1.54 3.82
N VAL A 42 -3.74 -1.69 2.65
CA VAL A 42 -3.83 -0.65 1.63
C VAL A 42 -5.30 -0.41 1.33
N GLU A 43 -5.66 0.86 1.33
CA GLU A 43 -6.99 1.33 0.98
C GLU A 43 -6.97 2.23 -0.26
N HIS A 44 -8.10 2.26 -0.94
CA HIS A 44 -8.39 3.16 -2.03
C HIS A 44 -9.78 3.75 -1.77
N GLN A 45 -9.88 5.08 -1.73
CA GLN A 45 -11.13 5.80 -1.40
C GLN A 45 -11.85 5.35 -0.10
N GLY A 46 -11.09 4.88 0.89
CA GLY A 46 -11.62 4.41 2.18
C GLY A 46 -12.04 2.94 2.20
N GLU A 47 -11.85 2.20 1.08
CA GLU A 47 -12.08 0.77 1.01
C GLU A 47 -10.74 0.01 1.01
N THR A 48 -10.59 -0.92 1.95
CA THR A 48 -9.40 -1.79 2.01
C THR A 48 -9.47 -2.86 0.92
N PHE A 49 -8.41 -2.97 0.11
CA PHE A 49 -8.29 -3.97 -0.96
C PHE A 49 -7.00 -4.80 -0.87
N SER A 50 -6.16 -4.54 0.13
CA SER A 50 -4.95 -5.35 0.37
C SER A 50 -5.24 -6.80 0.79
N SER A 51 -6.50 -7.16 1.04
CA SER A 51 -6.92 -8.56 1.19
C SER A 51 -6.72 -9.37 -0.10
N ASP A 52 -6.67 -8.72 -1.27
CA ASP A 52 -6.36 -9.34 -2.57
C ASP A 52 -4.84 -9.44 -2.83
N PHE A 53 -4.00 -9.02 -1.89
CA PHE A 53 -2.54 -9.13 -2.02
C PHE A 53 -2.05 -10.52 -1.58
N PRO A 54 -0.84 -10.94 -2.01
CA PRO A 54 -0.23 -12.17 -1.51
C PRO A 54 -0.03 -12.12 0.02
N THR A 55 -0.27 -13.24 0.72
CA THR A 55 -0.31 -13.32 2.20
C THR A 55 0.93 -12.79 2.93
N ASP A 56 2.10 -12.77 2.28
CA ASP A 56 3.38 -12.33 2.85
C ASP A 56 3.90 -11.01 2.23
N TRP A 57 3.00 -10.20 1.66
CA TRP A 57 3.40 -8.88 1.17
C TRP A 57 3.90 -8.00 2.31
N THR A 58 4.80 -7.08 2.00
CA THR A 58 5.40 -6.18 2.98
C THR A 58 5.42 -4.73 2.46
N LEU A 59 5.74 -3.78 3.34
CA LEU A 59 5.98 -2.40 2.94
C LEU A 59 7.16 -2.29 1.94
N GLU A 60 8.12 -3.22 1.97
CA GLU A 60 9.23 -3.25 1.01
C GLU A 60 8.75 -3.53 -0.42
N ASP A 61 7.64 -4.28 -0.58
CA ASP A 61 7.05 -4.51 -1.89
C ASP A 61 6.46 -3.21 -2.47
N LEU A 62 5.77 -2.40 -1.66
CA LEU A 62 5.30 -1.07 -2.08
C LEU A 62 6.46 -0.11 -2.34
N THR A 63 7.51 -0.17 -1.52
CA THR A 63 8.73 0.63 -1.72
C THR A 63 9.42 0.26 -3.04
N SER A 64 9.42 -1.02 -3.41
CA SER A 64 9.95 -1.47 -4.71
C SER A 64 9.11 -0.93 -5.87
N LEU A 65 7.79 -0.82 -5.70
CA LEU A 65 6.90 -0.20 -6.69
C LEU A 65 7.11 1.32 -6.79
N GLU A 66 7.41 1.99 -5.68
CA GLU A 66 7.81 3.39 -5.66
C GLU A 66 9.12 3.60 -6.42
N GLN A 67 10.15 2.79 -6.14
CA GLN A 67 11.44 2.83 -6.85
C GLN A 67 11.31 2.51 -8.35
N SER A 68 10.31 1.71 -8.74
CA SER A 68 10.01 1.43 -10.14
C SER A 68 9.32 2.60 -10.87
N GLY A 69 8.87 3.61 -10.13
CA GLY A 69 8.12 4.76 -10.65
C GLY A 69 6.62 4.50 -10.84
N PHE A 70 6.11 3.32 -10.46
CA PHE A 70 4.67 3.02 -10.50
C PHE A 70 3.90 3.72 -9.37
N LEU A 71 4.49 3.79 -8.18
CA LEU A 71 3.96 4.58 -7.07
C LEU A 71 4.79 5.85 -6.89
N GLU A 72 4.12 6.96 -6.65
CA GLU A 72 4.72 8.23 -6.27
C GLU A 72 4.27 8.56 -4.85
N LYS A 73 5.21 8.63 -3.91
CA LYS A 73 4.89 9.00 -2.52
C LYS A 73 4.48 10.47 -2.46
N LEU A 74 3.24 10.72 -2.02
CA LEU A 74 2.69 12.06 -1.84
C LEU A 74 2.89 12.56 -0.40
N GLU A 75 2.60 11.69 0.56
CA GLU A 75 2.64 12.01 1.98
C GLU A 75 3.09 10.77 2.76
N ALA A 76 3.84 10.98 3.83
CA ALA A 76 4.17 9.94 4.79
C ALA A 76 4.12 10.53 6.19
N TYR A 77 3.47 9.81 7.09
CA TYR A 77 3.38 10.13 8.50
C TYR A 77 3.72 8.88 9.30
N GLU A 78 4.53 9.08 10.33
CA GLU A 78 4.84 8.07 11.33
C GLU A 78 4.57 8.72 12.69
N ASN A 79 3.80 8.04 13.53
CA ASN A 79 3.45 8.57 14.83
C ASN A 79 4.71 8.55 15.73
N PRO A 80 5.09 9.70 16.32
CA PRO A 80 6.30 9.79 17.15
C PRO A 80 6.19 9.00 18.46
N GLU A 81 4.97 8.69 18.91
CA GLU A 81 4.71 7.92 20.13
C GLU A 81 4.52 6.42 19.86
N ASP A 82 4.14 6.05 18.63
CA ASP A 82 3.94 4.68 18.20
C ASP A 82 4.52 4.46 16.80
N SER A 83 5.70 3.84 16.73
CA SER A 83 6.36 3.57 15.44
C SER A 83 5.60 2.58 14.56
N PHE A 84 4.58 1.90 15.07
CA PHE A 84 3.80 0.94 14.29
C PHE A 84 2.58 1.60 13.63
N ASP A 85 2.11 2.71 14.19
CA ASP A 85 1.12 3.61 13.61
C ASP A 85 1.78 4.52 12.56
N ARG A 86 1.61 4.14 11.30
CA ARG A 86 2.11 4.95 10.17
C ARG A 86 1.10 4.92 9.04
N TYR A 87 1.08 5.98 8.27
CA TYR A 87 0.37 6.00 7.00
C TYR A 87 1.24 6.62 5.91
N ILE A 88 1.07 6.12 4.69
CA ILE A 88 1.77 6.63 3.51
C ILE A 88 0.77 6.73 2.37
N ARG A 89 0.60 7.93 1.83
CA ARG A 89 -0.25 8.17 0.68
C ARG A 89 0.60 8.12 -0.59
N TYR A 90 0.16 7.31 -1.53
CA TYR A 90 0.79 7.16 -2.83
C TYR A 90 -0.15 7.58 -3.95
N ARG A 91 0.40 8.18 -4.99
CA ARG A 91 -0.24 8.33 -6.30
C ARG A 91 0.24 7.22 -7.23
N VAL A 92 -0.71 6.50 -7.82
CA VAL A 92 -0.46 5.48 -8.82
C VAL A 92 -0.28 6.16 -10.18
N ARG A 93 0.85 5.91 -10.82
CA ARG A 93 1.09 6.31 -12.20
C ARG A 93 0.58 5.21 -13.11
N VAL A 94 -0.68 5.33 -13.51
CA VAL A 94 -1.27 4.50 -14.58
C VAL A 94 -0.58 4.84 -15.89
N GLU A 95 0.05 3.85 -16.50
CA GLU A 95 0.49 3.96 -17.88
C GLU A 95 -0.76 3.84 -18.76
N HIS A 96 -1.20 4.96 -19.36
CA HIS A 96 -2.18 4.91 -20.45
C HIS A 96 -1.50 4.21 -21.63
N GLY A 97 -1.68 2.90 -21.74
CA GLY A 97 -1.35 2.10 -22.92
C GLY A 97 -2.42 2.19 -23.98
#